data_AF-A0A0B6WYT1-F1
#
_entry.id   AF-A0A0B6WYT1-F1
#
_cell.length_a   1.000
_cell.length_b   1.000
_cell.length_c   1.000
_cell.angle_alpha   90.00
_cell.angle_beta   90.00
_cell.angle_gamma   90.00
#
_symmetry.space_group_name_H-M   'P 1'
#
loop_
_entity.id
_entity.type
_entity.pdbx_description
1 polymer ?
#
loop_
_entity_poly.entity_id
_entity_poly.type
_entity_poly.pdbx_seq_one_letter_code
_entity_poly.pdbx_strand_id
1 'polypeptide(L)'
;MSSIAEIYTEAVYENLKPLYGNWEPGRPVKLGDFGLLRGRIFIYLGNIEERGISFQTRTDPAKDQKYFSSAGDTQINFYAKGSVASGGIANEKARVEIRFSSRKAVFFNAAGCSYTMIADKVALGRRVMDLFRRGEWQREWAIVTDLVEAESTTLAVSGADQAAIAFEATSDVPYIDLADAAIGLEVKMASNIGYQVVAEKGLVPLFGLCKIQNAFLWWGDEFNPLSRRMTDLNVRRALEDSPLVRTEESDEALFFAQLQ
;
A
#
# COMPACT_ATOMS: atom_id res chain seq x y z
N MET A 1 14.18 -3.62 -18.65
CA MET A 1 14.33 -2.53 -17.65
C MET A 1 13.02 -2.46 -16.88
N SER A 2 13.06 -2.21 -15.57
CA SER A 2 11.84 -2.03 -14.79
C SER A 2 11.14 -0.74 -15.19
N SER A 3 9.82 -0.78 -15.36
CA SER A 3 9.01 0.42 -15.57
C SER A 3 8.89 1.24 -14.27
N ILE A 4 8.53 2.53 -14.37
CA ILE A 4 8.27 3.36 -13.18
C ILE A 4 7.18 2.74 -12.29
N ALA A 5 6.18 2.11 -12.91
CA ALA A 5 5.12 1.39 -12.22
C ALA A 5 5.67 0.28 -11.32
N GLU A 6 6.58 -0.54 -11.86
CA GLU A 6 7.22 -1.62 -11.13
C GLU A 6 8.12 -1.07 -10.02
N ILE A 7 8.89 0.00 -10.29
CA ILE A 7 9.75 0.61 -9.28
C ILE A 7 8.92 1.10 -8.08
N TYR A 8 7.82 1.82 -8.34
CA TYR A 8 6.93 2.32 -7.30
C TYR A 8 6.24 1.19 -6.53
N THR A 9 5.57 0.28 -7.23
CA THR A 9 4.76 -0.77 -6.59
C THR A 9 5.63 -1.79 -5.84
N GLU A 10 6.86 -2.05 -6.31
CA GLU A 10 7.86 -2.84 -5.57
C GLU A 10 8.26 -2.13 -4.27
N ALA A 11 8.66 -0.86 -4.35
CA ALA A 11 9.12 -0.11 -3.19
C ALA A 11 8.02 0.01 -2.12
N VAL A 12 6.78 0.29 -2.53
CA VAL A 12 5.63 0.30 -1.61
C VAL A 12 5.46 -1.06 -0.94
N TYR A 13 5.43 -2.14 -1.72
CA TYR A 13 5.17 -3.46 -1.17
C TYR A 13 6.25 -3.91 -0.18
N GLU A 14 7.52 -3.68 -0.49
CA GLU A 14 8.63 -4.10 0.39
C GLU A 14 8.64 -3.31 1.71
N ASN A 15 8.23 -2.04 1.70
CA ASN A 15 8.22 -1.19 2.90
C ASN A 15 6.90 -1.25 3.69
N LEU A 16 5.76 -1.48 3.03
CA LEU A 16 4.42 -1.30 3.61
C LEU A 16 3.54 -2.56 3.52
N LYS A 17 4.11 -3.74 3.25
CA LYS A 17 3.37 -5.01 3.31
C LYS A 17 2.54 -5.12 4.60
N PRO A 18 1.29 -5.60 4.54
CA PRO A 18 0.68 -6.29 3.40
C PRO A 18 0.03 -5.38 2.33
N LEU A 19 0.23 -4.05 2.38
CA LEU A 19 -0.37 -3.12 1.44
C LEU A 19 0.35 -3.11 0.07
N TYR A 20 -0.43 -2.79 -0.95
CA TYR A 20 0.01 -2.60 -2.33
C TYR A 20 -0.13 -1.13 -2.73
N GLY A 21 0.79 -0.66 -3.58
CA GLY A 21 0.72 0.70 -4.13
C GLY A 21 -0.31 0.79 -5.26
N ASN A 22 -1.12 1.83 -5.24
CA ASN A 22 -2.01 2.16 -6.34
C ASN A 22 -1.24 2.76 -7.51
N TRP A 23 -1.29 2.12 -8.68
CA TRP A 23 -0.64 2.59 -9.90
C TRP A 23 -1.68 2.86 -10.98
N GLU A 24 -1.88 4.09 -11.46
CA GLU A 24 -1.33 5.39 -11.02
C GLU A 24 -1.95 5.82 -9.68
N PRO A 25 -1.22 6.48 -8.75
CA PRO A 25 -1.75 6.80 -7.40
C PRO A 25 -3.05 7.62 -7.37
N GLY A 26 -3.31 8.41 -8.42
CA GLY A 26 -4.56 9.16 -8.58
C GLY A 26 -5.70 8.38 -9.22
N ARG A 27 -5.47 7.13 -9.64
CA ARG A 27 -6.49 6.29 -10.27
C ARG A 27 -7.55 5.94 -9.24
N PRO A 28 -8.86 6.11 -9.55
CA PRO A 28 -9.93 5.69 -8.66
C PRO A 28 -9.85 4.19 -8.37
N VAL A 29 -9.92 3.85 -7.08
CA VAL A 29 -10.01 2.48 -6.57
C VAL A 29 -11.03 2.47 -5.43
N LYS A 30 -11.87 1.45 -5.39
CA LYS A 30 -12.92 1.27 -4.39
C LYS A 30 -12.84 -0.10 -3.74
N LEU A 31 -13.47 -0.23 -2.57
CA LEU A 31 -13.67 -1.53 -1.96
C LEU A 31 -14.52 -2.42 -2.86
N GLY A 32 -14.14 -3.69 -2.94
CA GLY A 32 -14.81 -4.67 -3.79
C GLY A 32 -14.40 -4.62 -5.25
N ASP A 33 -13.55 -3.67 -5.67
CA ASP A 33 -12.99 -3.70 -7.02
C ASP A 33 -12.17 -4.99 -7.18
N PHE A 34 -12.43 -5.72 -8.25
CA PHE A 34 -11.69 -6.93 -8.58
C PHE A 34 -10.95 -6.79 -9.90
N GLY A 35 -9.84 -7.52 -10.02
CA GLY A 35 -8.93 -7.34 -11.13
C GLY A 35 -7.78 -8.33 -11.16
N LEU A 36 -6.96 -8.22 -12.18
CA LEU A 36 -5.74 -9.03 -12.31
C LEU A 36 -4.61 -8.38 -11.52
N LEU A 37 -3.92 -9.18 -10.71
CA LEU A 37 -2.65 -8.79 -10.12
C LEU A 37 -1.50 -9.32 -11.01
N ARG A 38 -0.81 -8.43 -11.72
CA ARG A 38 0.38 -8.74 -12.52
C ARG A 38 1.62 -8.21 -11.80
N GLY A 39 2.40 -9.09 -11.20
CA GLY A 39 3.45 -8.68 -10.27
C GLY A 39 2.84 -7.99 -9.05
N ARG A 40 3.09 -6.69 -8.90
CA ARG A 40 2.51 -5.83 -7.85
C ARG A 40 1.57 -4.76 -8.40
N ILE A 41 1.22 -4.85 -9.67
CA ILE A 41 0.33 -3.91 -10.36
C ILE A 41 -1.07 -4.53 -10.47
N PHE A 42 -2.05 -3.81 -9.92
CA PHE A 42 -3.46 -4.19 -10.00
C PHE A 42 -4.11 -3.62 -11.26
N ILE A 43 -4.81 -4.45 -12.02
CA ILE A 43 -5.53 -4.08 -13.24
C ILE A 43 -7.01 -4.33 -13.01
N TYR A 44 -7.77 -3.25 -12.81
CA TYR A 44 -9.23 -3.27 -12.60
C TYR A 44 -9.98 -3.99 -13.73
N LEU A 45 -10.97 -4.80 -13.36
CA LEU A 45 -11.90 -5.46 -14.28
C LEU A 45 -13.38 -5.16 -13.99
N GLY A 46 -13.74 -4.93 -12.73
CA GLY A 46 -15.13 -4.69 -12.32
C GLY A 46 -15.24 -4.60 -10.79
N ASN A 47 -16.46 -4.58 -10.27
CA ASN A 47 -16.72 -4.61 -8.83
C ASN A 47 -17.55 -5.83 -8.44
N ILE A 48 -17.28 -6.42 -7.27
CA ILE A 48 -18.01 -7.61 -6.80
C ILE A 48 -19.50 -7.37 -6.52
N GLU A 49 -19.92 -6.12 -6.33
CA GLU A 49 -21.34 -5.77 -6.21
C GLU A 49 -22.12 -6.11 -7.47
N GLU A 50 -21.51 -5.94 -8.66
CA GLU A 50 -22.09 -6.31 -9.96
C GLU A 50 -22.29 -7.83 -10.10
N ARG A 51 -21.66 -8.60 -9.21
CA ARG A 51 -21.78 -10.07 -9.11
C ARG A 51 -22.66 -10.52 -7.95
N GLY A 52 -23.42 -9.60 -7.35
CA GLY A 52 -24.34 -9.89 -6.26
C GLY A 52 -23.68 -10.09 -4.89
N ILE A 53 -22.39 -9.72 -4.74
CA ILE A 53 -21.71 -9.77 -3.45
C ILE A 53 -21.80 -8.40 -2.79
N SER A 54 -22.62 -8.30 -1.75
CA SER A 54 -22.62 -7.16 -0.82
C SER A 54 -21.60 -7.36 0.31
N PHE A 55 -21.18 -6.28 0.96
CA PHE A 55 -20.35 -6.35 2.16
C PHE A 55 -20.60 -5.15 3.06
N GLN A 56 -20.22 -5.30 4.33
CA GLN A 56 -20.18 -4.19 5.29
C GLN A 56 -18.77 -3.62 5.34
N THR A 57 -18.65 -2.33 5.59
CA THR A 57 -17.38 -1.65 5.77
C THR A 57 -17.08 -1.40 7.24
N ARG A 58 -15.79 -1.29 7.56
CA ARG A 58 -15.28 -0.79 8.84
C ARG A 58 -14.28 0.30 8.53
N THR A 59 -14.39 1.43 9.22
CA THR A 59 -13.47 2.55 9.11
C THR A 59 -12.69 2.70 10.40
N ASP A 60 -11.38 2.94 10.27
CA ASP A 60 -10.55 3.42 11.37
C ASP A 60 -10.51 4.95 11.33
N PRO A 61 -11.06 5.64 12.34
CA PRO A 61 -11.05 7.10 12.37
C PRO A 61 -9.66 7.68 12.70
N ALA A 62 -8.71 6.85 13.17
CA ALA A 62 -7.37 7.31 13.46
C ALA A 62 -6.68 7.83 12.20
N LYS A 63 -5.96 8.95 12.36
CA LYS A 63 -5.14 9.55 11.32
C LYS A 63 -3.69 9.21 11.62
N ASP A 64 -3.02 8.61 10.65
CA ASP A 64 -1.60 8.31 10.74
C ASP A 64 -0.83 8.84 9.53
N GLN A 65 0.48 8.58 9.51
CA GLN A 65 1.35 8.91 8.39
C GLN A 65 1.96 7.61 7.85
N LYS A 66 2.11 7.55 6.53
CA LYS A 66 2.88 6.51 5.84
C LYS A 66 4.03 7.17 5.12
N TYR A 67 5.25 6.77 5.46
CA TYR A 67 6.46 7.39 4.94
C TYR A 67 7.53 6.32 4.71
N PHE A 68 8.19 6.37 3.55
CA PHE A 68 9.43 5.65 3.32
C PHE A 68 10.25 6.34 2.22
N SER A 69 11.54 5.99 2.17
CA SER A 69 12.40 6.29 1.03
C SER A 69 13.29 5.09 0.74
N SER A 70 13.76 4.95 -0.51
CA SER A 70 14.70 3.88 -0.87
C SER A 70 16.00 4.05 -0.07
N ALA A 71 16.21 3.16 0.90
CA ALA A 71 17.36 3.19 1.80
C ALA A 71 18.69 3.09 1.04
N GLY A 72 19.67 3.91 1.42
CA GLY A 72 20.98 3.98 0.77
C GLY A 72 21.01 4.75 -0.56
N ASP A 73 19.86 4.95 -1.19
CA ASP A 73 19.75 5.61 -2.49
C ASP A 73 19.07 6.98 -2.46
N THR A 74 18.61 7.43 -1.29
CA THR A 74 17.87 8.69 -1.12
C THR A 74 18.50 9.54 -0.03
N GLN A 75 18.80 10.80 -0.34
CA GLN A 75 19.19 11.84 0.61
C GLN A 75 18.10 12.90 0.69
N ILE A 76 17.71 13.28 1.90
CA ILE A 76 16.65 14.26 2.16
C ILE A 76 17.23 15.39 3.01
N ASN A 77 17.19 16.60 2.47
CA ASN A 77 17.72 17.80 3.12
C ASN A 77 16.58 18.78 3.37
N PHE A 78 16.41 19.20 4.63
CA PHE A 78 15.44 20.21 5.02
C PHE A 78 16.14 21.56 5.19
N TYR A 79 15.55 22.60 4.61
CA TYR A 79 16.02 23.96 4.69
C TYR A 79 14.94 24.83 5.31
N ALA A 80 15.23 25.41 6.47
CA ALA A 80 14.33 26.34 7.13
C ALA A 80 14.20 27.65 6.32
N LYS A 81 13.10 28.39 6.52
CA LYS A 81 12.96 29.74 5.99
C LYS A 81 14.14 30.61 6.45
N GLY A 82 14.73 31.38 5.54
CA GLY A 82 15.88 32.24 5.79
C GLY A 82 17.23 31.51 5.85
N SER A 83 17.25 30.17 5.77
CA SER A 83 18.51 29.43 5.64
C SER A 83 19.16 29.67 4.28
N VAL A 84 20.50 29.68 4.25
CA VAL A 84 21.25 29.83 3.00
C VAL A 84 21.30 28.48 2.28
N ALA A 85 20.73 28.40 1.08
CA ALA A 85 20.81 27.21 0.24
C ALA A 85 22.20 27.09 -0.42
N SER A 86 22.47 25.91 -0.99
CA SER A 86 23.62 25.71 -1.88
C SER A 86 23.58 26.73 -3.02
N GLY A 87 24.53 27.68 -3.03
CA GLY A 87 24.56 28.81 -3.97
C GLY A 87 24.52 30.20 -3.32
N GLY A 88 24.42 30.30 -1.99
CA GLY A 88 24.59 31.57 -1.26
C GLY A 88 23.35 32.46 -1.19
N ILE A 89 22.21 32.02 -1.73
CA ILE A 89 20.93 32.72 -1.68
C ILE A 89 20.10 32.19 -0.51
N ALA A 90 19.56 33.09 0.31
CA ALA A 90 18.66 32.73 1.39
C ALA A 90 17.33 32.22 0.84
N ASN A 91 16.80 31.14 1.42
CA ASN A 91 15.49 30.61 1.06
C ASN A 91 14.38 31.55 1.58
N GLU A 92 13.55 32.07 0.69
CA GLU A 92 12.40 32.91 1.07
C GLU A 92 11.34 32.13 1.87
N LYS A 93 11.24 30.82 1.63
CA LYS A 93 10.33 29.89 2.31
C LYS A 93 11.03 28.60 2.72
N ALA A 94 10.41 27.81 3.59
CA ALA A 94 10.92 26.50 3.93
C ALA A 94 10.91 25.56 2.71
N ARG A 95 11.97 24.75 2.57
CA ARG A 95 12.20 23.88 1.41
C ARG A 95 12.66 22.50 1.86
N VAL A 96 12.26 21.47 1.14
CA VAL A 96 12.79 20.11 1.26
C VAL A 96 13.35 19.68 -0.09
N GLU A 97 14.56 19.17 -0.08
CA GLU A 97 15.23 18.65 -1.26
C GLU A 97 15.45 17.15 -1.10
N ILE A 98 15.09 16.40 -2.13
CA ILE A 98 15.28 14.95 -2.20
C ILE A 98 16.22 14.68 -3.37
N ARG A 99 17.32 13.97 -3.09
CA ARG A 99 18.31 13.55 -4.07
C ARG A 99 18.34 12.03 -4.12
N PHE A 100 18.32 11.48 -5.31
CA PHE A 100 18.38 10.06 -5.58
C PHE A 100 19.72 9.72 -6.23
N SER A 101 20.47 8.78 -5.66
CA SER A 101 21.73 8.32 -6.25
C SER A 101 21.51 7.36 -7.43
N SER A 102 20.37 6.69 -7.46
CA SER A 102 20.05 5.54 -8.32
C SER A 102 18.71 5.72 -9.04
N ARG A 103 18.59 5.19 -10.26
CA ARG A 103 17.37 5.18 -11.07
C ARG A 103 16.22 4.28 -10.58
N LYS A 104 16.36 3.62 -9.42
CA LYS A 104 15.33 2.76 -8.80
C LYS A 104 14.91 3.25 -7.42
N ALA A 105 15.02 4.55 -7.18
CA ALA A 105 14.73 5.15 -5.90
C ALA A 105 13.33 5.78 -5.87
N VAL A 106 12.68 5.67 -4.71
CA VAL A 106 11.35 6.20 -4.45
C VAL A 106 11.40 6.99 -3.14
N PHE A 107 10.79 8.16 -3.15
CA PHE A 107 10.38 8.89 -1.96
C PHE A 107 8.86 8.86 -1.88
N PHE A 108 8.32 8.43 -0.76
CA PHE A 108 6.89 8.34 -0.54
C PHE A 108 6.51 8.93 0.81
N ASN A 109 5.54 9.83 0.80
CA ASN A 109 4.92 10.41 1.98
C ASN A 109 3.42 10.53 1.76
N ALA A 110 2.63 9.96 2.66
CA ALA A 110 1.18 10.11 2.71
C ALA A 110 0.79 10.52 4.14
N ALA A 111 0.29 11.74 4.27
CA ALA A 111 -0.12 12.35 5.54
C ALA A 111 -1.64 12.26 5.74
N GLY A 112 -2.08 12.22 7.00
CA GLY A 112 -3.49 12.14 7.37
C GLY A 112 -4.17 10.88 6.84
N CYS A 113 -3.46 9.75 6.81
CA CYS A 113 -3.96 8.48 6.31
C CYS A 113 -5.07 7.93 7.21
N SER A 114 -6.19 7.54 6.61
CA SER A 114 -7.30 6.82 7.25
C SER A 114 -7.61 5.53 6.50
N TYR A 115 -8.06 4.51 7.24
CA TYR A 115 -8.34 3.18 6.69
C TYR A 115 -9.84 2.93 6.57
N THR A 116 -10.25 2.41 5.41
CA THR A 116 -11.57 1.80 5.25
C THR A 116 -11.41 0.41 4.66
N MET A 117 -12.07 -0.58 5.25
CA MET A 117 -11.90 -1.99 4.86
C MET A 117 -13.23 -2.74 4.87
N ILE A 118 -13.26 -3.86 4.14
CA ILE A 118 -14.36 -4.82 4.25
C ILE A 118 -14.31 -5.47 5.64
N ALA A 119 -15.42 -5.38 6.38
CA ALA A 119 -15.49 -5.78 7.79
C ALA A 119 -15.33 -7.28 8.00
N ASP A 120 -15.99 -8.09 7.16
CA ASP A 120 -15.96 -9.56 7.25
C ASP A 120 -15.38 -10.17 5.98
N LYS A 121 -14.05 -10.30 5.95
CA LYS A 121 -13.32 -10.91 4.84
C LYS A 121 -13.51 -12.43 4.76
N VAL A 122 -13.93 -13.08 5.85
CA VAL A 122 -14.22 -14.52 5.87
C VAL A 122 -15.53 -14.81 5.14
N ALA A 123 -16.58 -14.04 5.45
CA ALA A 123 -17.85 -14.12 4.73
C ALA A 123 -17.70 -13.76 3.24
N LEU A 124 -16.89 -12.74 2.93
CA LEU A 124 -16.50 -12.42 1.56
C LEU A 124 -15.86 -13.64 0.87
N GLY A 125 -14.87 -14.26 1.53
CA GLY A 125 -14.17 -15.44 1.00
C GLY A 125 -15.11 -16.58 0.66
N ARG A 126 -16.08 -16.91 1.53
CA ARG A 126 -17.09 -17.94 1.24
C ARG A 126 -17.86 -17.65 -0.04
N ARG A 127 -18.35 -16.41 -0.22
CA ARG A 127 -19.11 -15.99 -1.41
C ARG A 127 -18.28 -16.06 -2.69
N VAL A 128 -17.01 -15.65 -2.62
CA VAL A 128 -16.08 -15.71 -3.76
C VAL A 128 -15.77 -17.18 -4.12
N MET A 129 -15.56 -18.03 -3.12
CA MET A 129 -15.34 -19.46 -3.34
C MET A 129 -16.56 -20.15 -3.95
N ASP A 130 -17.78 -19.73 -3.62
CA ASP A 130 -19.00 -20.24 -4.26
C ASP A 130 -19.03 -19.89 -5.76
N LEU A 131 -18.68 -18.64 -6.13
CA LEU A 131 -18.54 -18.24 -7.55
C LEU A 131 -17.45 -19.05 -8.26
N PHE A 132 -16.32 -19.28 -7.58
CA PHE A 132 -15.22 -20.07 -8.13
C PHE A 132 -15.62 -21.51 -8.42
N ARG A 133 -16.34 -22.17 -7.51
CA ARG A 133 -16.84 -23.55 -7.73
C ARG A 133 -17.85 -23.64 -8.88
N ARG A 134 -18.56 -22.55 -9.21
CA ARG A 134 -19.46 -22.47 -10.37
C ARG A 134 -18.76 -22.07 -11.68
N GLY A 135 -17.45 -21.80 -11.66
CA GLY A 135 -16.71 -21.32 -12.82
C GLY A 135 -16.96 -19.86 -13.19
N GLU A 136 -17.64 -19.10 -12.32
CA GLU A 136 -17.98 -17.68 -12.51
C GLU A 136 -16.89 -16.73 -11.99
N TRP A 137 -15.88 -17.26 -11.29
CA TRP A 137 -14.74 -16.54 -10.78
C TRP A 137 -13.43 -17.19 -11.22
N GLN A 138 -12.44 -16.36 -11.59
CA GLN A 138 -11.12 -16.85 -11.95
C GLN A 138 -10.18 -16.74 -10.76
N ARG A 139 -9.36 -17.78 -10.54
CA ARG A 139 -8.39 -17.85 -9.44
C ARG A 139 -7.46 -16.63 -9.44
N GLU A 140 -7.11 -16.12 -10.61
CA GLU A 140 -6.16 -15.04 -10.81
C GLU A 140 -6.68 -13.68 -10.31
N TRP A 141 -7.99 -13.53 -10.14
CA TRP A 141 -8.62 -12.28 -9.74
C TRP A 141 -8.42 -12.00 -8.25
N ALA A 142 -7.85 -10.83 -7.95
CA ALA A 142 -7.75 -10.27 -6.61
C ALA A 142 -8.87 -9.25 -6.39
N ILE A 143 -9.27 -9.07 -5.14
CA ILE A 143 -10.29 -8.11 -4.69
C ILE A 143 -9.62 -7.09 -3.78
N VAL A 144 -9.91 -5.81 -4.00
CA VAL A 144 -9.54 -4.72 -3.10
C VAL A 144 -10.40 -4.78 -1.84
N THR A 145 -9.77 -5.06 -0.71
CA THR A 145 -10.46 -5.26 0.57
C THR A 145 -10.16 -4.18 1.61
N ASP A 146 -9.17 -3.35 1.35
CA ASP A 146 -8.73 -2.28 2.24
C ASP A 146 -8.30 -1.09 1.39
N LEU A 147 -8.64 0.11 1.81
CA LEU A 147 -8.21 1.37 1.21
C LEU A 147 -7.51 2.19 2.29
N VAL A 148 -6.38 2.81 1.91
CA VAL A 148 -5.74 3.86 2.70
C VAL A 148 -5.93 5.15 1.93
N GLU A 149 -6.78 6.02 2.46
CA GLU A 149 -7.00 7.36 1.90
C GLU A 149 -6.11 8.35 2.64
N ALA A 150 -5.39 9.18 1.89
CA ALA A 150 -4.48 10.18 2.43
C ALA A 150 -5.01 11.60 2.19
N GLU A 151 -4.94 12.43 3.22
CA GLU A 151 -5.28 13.85 3.12
C GLU A 151 -4.28 14.62 2.26
N SER A 152 -3.02 14.18 2.23
CA SER A 152 -2.00 14.69 1.33
C SER A 152 -0.99 13.62 0.95
N THR A 153 -0.76 13.42 -0.35
CA THR A 153 0.25 12.48 -0.88
C THR A 153 1.34 13.23 -1.63
N THR A 154 2.59 12.96 -1.26
CA THR A 154 3.78 13.39 -1.99
C THR A 154 4.61 12.16 -2.35
N LEU A 155 4.88 11.99 -3.64
CA LEU A 155 5.63 10.87 -4.20
C LEU A 155 6.62 11.41 -5.23
N ALA A 156 7.83 10.87 -5.25
CA ALA A 156 8.77 11.06 -6.34
C ALA A 156 9.46 9.74 -6.66
N VAL A 157 9.56 9.42 -7.96
CA VAL A 157 10.27 8.25 -8.46
C VAL A 157 11.38 8.71 -9.39
N SER A 158 12.60 8.27 -9.12
CA SER A 158 13.76 8.57 -9.96
C SER A 158 13.55 8.01 -11.38
N GLY A 159 13.81 8.82 -12.40
CA GLY A 159 13.81 8.41 -13.82
C GLY A 159 15.21 8.03 -14.33
N ALA A 160 16.27 8.62 -13.75
CA ALA A 160 17.66 8.30 -14.01
C ALA A 160 18.50 8.39 -12.72
N ASP A 161 19.79 8.04 -12.83
CA ASP A 161 20.74 8.20 -11.73
C ASP A 161 20.96 9.69 -11.43
N GLN A 162 21.32 10.01 -10.18
CA GLN A 162 21.52 11.39 -9.72
C GLN A 162 20.29 12.30 -9.95
N ALA A 163 19.09 11.76 -9.78
CA ALA A 163 17.86 12.53 -9.86
C ALA A 163 17.68 13.42 -8.64
N ALA A 164 16.99 14.54 -8.80
CA ALA A 164 16.74 15.47 -7.71
C ALA A 164 15.38 16.15 -7.88
N ILE A 165 14.70 16.37 -6.75
CA ILE A 165 13.46 17.16 -6.69
C ILE A 165 13.48 18.02 -5.43
N ALA A 166 13.06 19.27 -5.57
CA ALA A 166 12.93 20.20 -4.46
C ALA A 166 11.49 20.70 -4.37
N PHE A 167 10.91 20.56 -3.19
CA PHE A 167 9.62 21.09 -2.83
C PHE A 167 9.77 22.30 -1.93
N GLU A 168 8.93 23.32 -2.13
CA GLU A 168 8.85 24.49 -1.26
C GLU A 168 7.45 24.59 -0.67
N ALA A 169 7.35 25.03 0.58
CA ALA A 169 6.07 25.25 1.23
C ALA A 169 5.29 26.35 0.49
N THR A 170 4.00 26.14 0.27
CA THR A 170 3.14 27.22 -0.28
C THR A 170 2.85 28.27 0.79
N SER A 171 2.70 27.83 2.04
CA SER A 171 2.40 28.64 3.21
C SER A 171 3.66 29.27 3.83
N ASP A 172 3.50 30.37 4.56
CA ASP A 172 4.62 31.01 5.27
C ASP A 172 4.92 30.29 6.59
N VAL A 173 5.76 29.27 6.52
CA VAL A 173 6.14 28.40 7.65
C VAL A 173 7.66 28.39 7.86
N PRO A 174 8.14 28.29 9.11
CA PRO A 174 9.57 28.28 9.41
C PRO A 174 10.27 27.00 8.94
N TYR A 175 9.58 25.86 8.98
CA TYR A 175 10.08 24.55 8.56
C TYR A 175 8.96 23.75 7.88
N ILE A 176 9.34 22.76 7.06
CA ILE A 176 8.40 21.80 6.48
C ILE A 176 8.24 20.62 7.43
N ASP A 177 7.01 20.35 7.84
CA ASP A 177 6.61 19.07 8.42
C ASP A 177 5.84 18.26 7.35
N LEU A 178 6.38 17.11 6.96
CA LEU A 178 5.76 16.24 5.96
C LEU A 178 4.55 15.48 6.53
N ALA A 179 4.37 15.45 7.85
CA ALA A 179 3.19 14.89 8.50
C ALA A 179 2.00 15.85 8.47
N ASP A 180 2.24 17.15 8.25
CA ASP A 180 1.20 18.17 8.15
C ASP A 180 0.58 18.17 6.74
N ALA A 181 -0.61 17.58 6.62
CA ALA A 181 -1.35 17.54 5.35
C ALA A 181 -1.81 18.93 4.87
N ALA A 182 -1.77 19.97 5.72
CA ALA A 182 -2.20 21.32 5.39
C ALA A 182 -1.07 22.20 4.82
N ILE A 183 0.20 21.80 4.95
CA ILE A 183 1.36 22.67 4.69
C ILE A 183 1.40 23.19 3.24
N GLY A 184 0.93 22.36 2.30
CA GLY A 184 0.93 22.61 0.85
C GLY A 184 2.35 22.68 0.29
N LEU A 185 2.60 21.98 -0.82
CA LEU A 185 3.92 21.93 -1.44
C LEU A 185 3.83 22.25 -2.92
N GLU A 186 4.83 22.94 -3.44
CA GLU A 186 5.03 23.14 -4.87
C GLU A 186 6.42 22.72 -5.31
N VAL A 187 6.57 22.27 -6.55
CA VAL A 187 7.87 21.88 -7.11
C VAL A 187 8.62 23.13 -7.52
N LYS A 188 9.82 23.33 -6.96
CA LYS A 188 10.74 24.40 -7.39
C LYS A 188 11.75 23.94 -8.40
N MET A 189 12.16 22.68 -8.31
CA MET A 189 13.16 22.09 -9.18
C MET A 189 12.88 20.60 -9.30
N ALA A 190 13.00 20.07 -10.51
CA ALA A 190 13.01 18.63 -10.76
C ALA A 190 14.00 18.34 -11.87
N SER A 191 14.84 17.33 -11.68
CA SER A 191 15.79 16.84 -12.67
C SER A 191 15.82 15.33 -12.62
N ASN A 192 15.73 14.69 -13.80
CA ASN A 192 15.73 13.23 -13.96
C ASN A 192 14.66 12.50 -13.12
N ILE A 193 13.53 13.15 -12.83
CA ILE A 193 12.38 12.53 -12.15
C ILE A 193 11.50 11.84 -13.19
N GLY A 194 11.17 10.56 -12.95
CA GLY A 194 10.35 9.76 -13.86
C GLY A 194 8.86 9.90 -13.59
N TYR A 195 8.48 10.15 -12.33
CA TYR A 195 7.09 10.40 -11.92
C TYR A 195 7.03 11.13 -10.58
N GLN A 196 6.00 11.95 -10.39
CA GLN A 196 5.78 12.69 -9.15
C GLN A 196 4.30 12.93 -8.85
N VAL A 197 3.98 13.02 -7.57
CA VAL A 197 2.70 13.49 -7.01
C VAL A 197 3.08 14.49 -5.93
N VAL A 198 2.42 15.65 -5.85
CA VAL A 198 2.89 16.76 -5.01
C VAL A 198 1.75 17.29 -4.16
N ALA A 199 1.78 16.93 -2.87
CA ALA A 199 0.77 17.30 -1.88
C ALA A 199 -0.69 17.13 -2.34
N GLU A 200 -0.96 16.14 -3.20
CA GLU A 200 -2.29 15.90 -3.76
C GLU A 200 -3.23 15.35 -2.69
N LYS A 201 -4.47 15.86 -2.68
CA LYS A 201 -5.43 15.59 -1.62
C LYS A 201 -6.41 14.48 -1.98
N GLY A 202 -6.83 13.70 -0.98
CA GLY A 202 -7.91 12.71 -1.13
C GLY A 202 -7.55 11.55 -2.05
N LEU A 203 -6.25 11.22 -2.17
CA LEU A 203 -5.81 10.08 -2.95
C LEU A 203 -5.92 8.79 -2.14
N VAL A 204 -6.04 7.67 -2.85
CA VAL A 204 -5.90 6.32 -2.29
C VAL A 204 -4.56 5.75 -2.74
N PRO A 205 -3.43 6.13 -2.10
CA PRO A 205 -2.11 5.68 -2.52
C PRO A 205 -1.87 4.20 -2.27
N LEU A 206 -2.56 3.59 -1.30
CA LEU A 206 -2.36 2.21 -0.87
C LEU A 206 -3.69 1.46 -0.76
N PHE A 207 -3.66 0.16 -1.05
CA PHE A 207 -4.78 -0.73 -0.81
C PHE A 207 -4.35 -2.13 -0.39
N GLY A 208 -5.24 -2.86 0.27
CA GLY A 208 -5.10 -4.27 0.60
C GLY A 208 -5.84 -5.14 -0.41
N LEU A 209 -5.31 -6.33 -0.67
CA LEU A 209 -5.88 -7.30 -1.60
C LEU A 209 -6.16 -8.63 -0.92
N CYS A 210 -7.25 -9.29 -1.31
CA CYS A 210 -7.48 -10.72 -1.06
C CYS A 210 -7.63 -11.47 -2.38
N LYS A 211 -7.27 -12.76 -2.42
CA LYS A 211 -7.33 -13.59 -3.63
C LYS A 211 -7.44 -15.07 -3.26
N ILE A 212 -7.94 -15.88 -4.19
CA ILE A 212 -7.86 -17.34 -4.10
C ILE A 212 -6.40 -17.80 -4.26
N GLN A 213 -5.89 -18.48 -3.25
CA GLN A 213 -4.54 -19.02 -3.18
C GLN A 213 -4.61 -20.54 -3.08
N ASN A 214 -3.64 -21.23 -3.68
CA ASN A 214 -3.45 -22.67 -3.44
C ASN A 214 -2.96 -22.86 -2.00
N ALA A 215 -3.70 -23.61 -1.18
CA ALA A 215 -3.10 -24.27 -0.05
C ALA A 215 -2.19 -25.40 -0.59
N PHE A 216 -1.15 -25.76 0.17
CA PHE A 216 -0.20 -26.82 -0.22
C PHE A 216 -0.95 -28.11 -0.63
N LEU A 217 -0.39 -28.86 -1.60
CA LEU A 217 -0.86 -30.01 -2.41
C LEU A 217 -2.06 -30.90 -1.97
N TRP A 218 -2.46 -30.84 -0.71
CA TRP A 218 -3.49 -31.66 -0.09
C TRP A 218 -4.70 -30.86 0.48
N TRP A 219 -4.65 -29.52 0.59
CA TRP A 219 -5.61 -28.74 1.41
C TRP A 219 -6.57 -27.84 0.60
N GLY A 220 -6.54 -27.92 -0.74
CA GLY A 220 -7.50 -27.22 -1.60
C GLY A 220 -7.24 -25.72 -1.76
N ASP A 221 -8.24 -25.01 -2.28
CA ASP A 221 -8.18 -23.57 -2.57
C ASP A 221 -8.82 -22.76 -1.45
N GLU A 222 -8.16 -21.68 -1.06
CA GLU A 222 -8.65 -20.77 -0.02
C GLU A 222 -8.57 -19.30 -0.46
N PHE A 223 -9.54 -18.51 -0.04
CA PHE A 223 -9.53 -17.06 -0.25
C PHE A 223 -8.92 -16.37 0.98
N ASN A 224 -7.76 -15.74 0.79
CA ASN A 224 -7.00 -15.14 1.88
C ASN A 224 -6.42 -13.78 1.49
N PRO A 225 -6.08 -12.92 2.48
CA PRO A 225 -5.29 -11.72 2.24
C PRO A 225 -3.98 -12.03 1.53
N LEU A 226 -3.64 -11.22 0.52
CA LEU A 226 -2.37 -11.26 -0.15
C LEU A 226 -1.28 -10.67 0.76
N SER A 227 -0.81 -11.47 1.71
CA SER A 227 0.47 -11.26 2.36
C SER A 227 1.40 -12.40 1.94
N ARG A 228 2.60 -12.09 1.46
CA ARG A 228 3.60 -13.15 1.24
C ARG A 228 3.85 -13.78 2.60
N ARG A 229 3.60 -15.10 2.73
CA ARG A 229 3.94 -15.95 3.89
C ARG A 229 4.81 -15.22 4.92
N MET A 230 4.20 -14.59 5.93
CA MET A 230 4.64 -14.92 7.28
C MET A 230 4.48 -16.44 7.30
N THR A 231 5.59 -17.19 7.36
CA THR A 231 5.56 -18.65 7.41
C THR A 231 4.32 -19.10 8.17
N ASP A 232 3.45 -19.91 7.56
CA ASP A 232 2.16 -20.32 8.14
C ASP A 232 2.29 -20.73 9.62
N LEU A 233 3.45 -21.27 10.01
CA LEU A 233 3.85 -21.55 11.38
C LEU A 233 3.71 -20.39 12.37
N ASN A 234 4.04 -19.15 12.00
CA ASN A 234 4.01 -18.00 12.93
C ASN A 234 2.62 -17.41 13.08
N VAL A 235 1.80 -17.45 12.02
CA VAL A 235 0.38 -17.04 12.11
C VAL A 235 -0.44 -18.14 12.78
N ARG A 236 -0.17 -19.42 12.47
CA ARG A 236 -0.77 -20.57 13.19
C ARG A 236 -0.40 -20.55 14.67
N ARG A 237 0.88 -20.39 15.04
CA ARG A 237 1.26 -20.20 16.46
C ARG A 237 0.53 -19.04 17.10
N ALA A 238 0.44 -17.88 16.43
CA ALA A 238 -0.28 -16.74 16.98
C ALA A 238 -1.80 -16.97 17.14
N LEU A 239 -2.40 -17.88 16.34
CA LEU A 239 -3.80 -18.30 16.45
C LEU A 239 -3.99 -19.42 17.48
N GLU A 240 -3.07 -20.38 17.56
CA GLU A 240 -3.02 -21.47 18.55
C GLU A 240 -2.75 -20.93 19.97
N ASP A 241 -1.88 -19.92 20.10
CA ASP A 241 -1.56 -19.23 21.35
C ASP A 241 -2.58 -18.12 21.67
N SER A 242 -3.60 -17.91 20.83
CA SER A 242 -4.63 -16.91 21.08
C SER A 242 -5.56 -17.37 22.19
N PRO A 243 -5.72 -16.61 23.29
CA PRO A 243 -6.64 -16.95 24.37
C PRO A 243 -8.12 -16.98 23.93
N LEU A 244 -8.43 -16.54 22.70
CA LEU A 244 -9.76 -16.57 22.08
C LEU A 244 -10.07 -17.86 21.31
N VAL A 245 -9.07 -18.71 21.04
CA VAL A 245 -9.26 -20.01 20.36
C VAL A 245 -8.68 -21.10 21.26
N ARG A 246 -9.48 -21.55 22.23
CA ARG A 246 -9.19 -22.78 22.97
C ARG A 246 -9.99 -23.92 22.36
N THR A 247 -9.35 -24.78 21.58
CA THR A 247 -9.87 -26.13 21.36
C THR A 247 -9.25 -27.02 22.43
N GLU A 248 -10.08 -27.62 23.28
CA GLU A 248 -9.63 -28.49 24.39
C GLU A 248 -9.12 -29.87 23.93
N GLU A 249 -9.06 -30.14 22.63
CA GLU A 249 -8.54 -31.40 22.11
C GLU A 249 -7.14 -31.22 21.54
N SER A 250 -6.22 -32.06 22.01
CA SER A 250 -4.84 -32.14 21.49
C SER A 250 -4.81 -32.71 20.08
N ASP A 251 -3.87 -32.24 19.27
CA ASP A 251 -3.67 -32.63 17.85
C ASP A 251 -3.62 -34.16 17.59
N GLU A 252 -3.25 -34.97 18.58
CA GLU A 252 -3.25 -36.44 18.45
C GLU A 252 -4.66 -37.06 18.46
N ALA A 253 -5.66 -36.40 19.06
CA ALA A 253 -7.04 -36.91 19.12
C ALA A 253 -7.74 -36.85 17.75
N LEU A 254 -7.34 -35.90 16.88
CA LEU A 254 -7.95 -35.72 15.56
C LEU A 254 -7.44 -36.71 14.51
N PHE A 255 -6.30 -37.39 14.74
CA PHE A 255 -5.67 -38.25 13.73
C PHE A 255 -6.12 -39.72 13.78
N PHE A 256 -6.75 -40.18 14.86
CA PHE A 256 -7.09 -41.60 15.06
C PHE A 256 -8.59 -41.94 14.99
N ALA A 257 -9.49 -40.97 14.81
CA ALA A 257 -10.95 -41.24 14.75
C ALA A 257 -11.50 -41.63 13.37
N GLN A 258 -10.66 -41.86 12.34
CA GLN A 258 -11.12 -42.30 11.01
C GLN A 258 -10.57 -43.67 10.57
N LEU A 259 -10.02 -44.46 11.50
CA LEU A 259 -9.77 -45.88 11.27
C LEU A 259 -10.35 -46.71 12.41
N GLN A 260 -11.69 -46.77 12.46
CA GLN A 260 -12.50 -47.94 12.81
C GLN A 260 -13.97 -47.69 12.46
#